data_AF-F8ID72-F1
#
_entry.id   AF-F8ID72-F1
#
_cell.length_a   1.000
_cell.length_b   1.000
_cell.length_c   1.000
_cell.angle_alpha   90.00
_cell.angle_beta   90.00
_cell.angle_gamma   90.00
#
_symmetry.space_group_name_H-M   'P 1'
#
loop_
_entity.id
_entity.type
_entity.pdbx_description
1 polymer ?
#
loop_
_entity_poly.entity_id
_entity_poly.type
_entity_poly.pdbx_seq_one_letter_code
_entity_poly.pdbx_strand_id
1 'polypeptide(L)'
;MRRAGAERDPEVTGRDKLTLADIRPLAEEVGLPEIAATDASPFDELASPLADYEARGRTGFEWADAAERMDPRFWLPEAKSILTAALPYLTEEGARRMREHPRSEIRGQTSCYVYGEDYHRVLSDRLTALAGRIGNLVGREIRYRVAVDTSPLVDRRVAERSGLGWIGKNGMLFSPRYGSYVFLGALLIDVEIEDALHLPPAIGKHCGDCDLCMRACPTQAFVAPGELKATACLSYVTQMKGIIPRAYRKPLGRRVWGCDVCQQVCPLNRDRAHAEDPAFTPDAEAAYPDLVRLLGMSNRQFLRAYGRSAMAWRGVRTLQRNALVALGNLRRPEAVPIVARYLASDRAELRASAAWALGEIGGADALRALQAALAAEQDPDVQKEIEDAIANASRGGHDGSEEREQPGLGHRDGEHAGGGHVARR
;
A
#
# COMPACT_ATOMS: atom_id res chain seq x y z
N MET A 1 -18.49 47.41 -22.94
CA MET A 1 -18.67 47.19 -21.48
C MET A 1 -19.79 46.17 -21.27
N ARG A 2 -19.45 44.87 -21.17
CA ARG A 2 -20.41 43.83 -20.78
C ARG A 2 -20.24 43.58 -19.28
N ARG A 3 -21.34 43.69 -18.52
CA ARG A 3 -21.37 43.52 -17.07
C ARG A 3 -21.04 42.07 -16.73
N ALA A 4 -20.05 41.89 -15.85
CA ALA A 4 -19.76 40.64 -15.17
C ALA A 4 -21.00 40.24 -14.34
N GLY A 5 -21.39 38.97 -14.47
CA GLY A 5 -22.41 38.37 -13.60
C GLY A 5 -21.85 38.22 -12.20
N ALA A 6 -22.59 38.69 -11.20
CA ALA A 6 -22.30 38.46 -9.81
C ALA A 6 -22.48 36.96 -9.51
N GLU A 7 -21.38 36.30 -9.11
CA GLU A 7 -21.47 35.05 -8.35
C GLU A 7 -22.28 35.35 -7.09
N ARG A 8 -23.40 34.64 -6.92
CA ARG A 8 -24.20 34.73 -5.71
C ARG A 8 -23.48 33.90 -4.66
N ASP A 9 -22.92 34.55 -3.65
CA ASP A 9 -22.56 33.86 -2.42
C ASP A 9 -23.82 33.15 -1.88
N PRO A 10 -23.73 31.86 -1.52
CA PRO A 10 -24.86 31.15 -0.95
C PRO A 10 -25.29 31.82 0.37
N GLU A 11 -26.60 32.00 0.52
CA GLU A 11 -27.24 32.60 1.70
C GLU A 11 -26.83 31.81 2.95
N VAL A 12 -26.07 32.44 3.86
CA VAL A 12 -25.59 31.82 5.10
C VAL A 12 -26.78 31.56 6.03
N THR A 13 -27.34 30.35 5.97
CA THR A 13 -28.36 29.90 6.92
C THR A 13 -27.65 29.22 8.09
N GLY A 14 -27.76 29.79 9.31
CA GLY A 14 -27.28 29.13 10.53
C GLY A 14 -27.99 27.79 10.72
N ARG A 15 -27.33 26.69 10.33
CA ARG A 15 -27.85 25.32 10.45
C ARG A 15 -27.01 24.54 11.44
N ASP A 16 -27.64 24.03 12.51
CA ASP A 16 -26.94 23.22 13.51
C ASP A 16 -26.69 21.76 13.07
N LYS A 17 -27.38 21.34 11.99
CA LYS A 17 -27.31 20.00 11.41
C LYS A 17 -27.26 20.08 9.89
N LEU A 18 -26.58 19.11 9.28
CA LEU A 18 -26.44 18.99 7.83
C LEU A 18 -26.85 17.59 7.37
N THR A 19 -27.06 17.43 6.08
CA THR A 19 -27.22 16.13 5.43
C THR A 19 -26.04 15.84 4.50
N LEU A 20 -25.82 14.60 4.10
CA LEU A 20 -24.86 14.27 3.05
C LEU A 20 -25.22 14.95 1.72
N ALA A 21 -26.50 15.21 1.46
CA ALA A 21 -26.93 15.96 0.29
C ALA A 21 -26.41 17.42 0.29
N ASP A 22 -26.31 18.06 1.45
CA ASP A 22 -25.71 19.38 1.58
C ASP A 22 -24.19 19.36 1.34
N ILE A 23 -23.51 18.27 1.73
CA ILE A 23 -22.05 18.18 1.76
C ILE A 23 -21.46 17.66 0.44
N ARG A 24 -22.15 16.77 -0.28
CA ARG A 24 -21.67 16.15 -1.53
C ARG A 24 -21.17 17.17 -2.56
N PRO A 25 -21.90 18.27 -2.87
CA PRO A 25 -21.42 19.27 -3.82
C PRO A 25 -20.10 19.92 -3.35
N LEU A 26 -19.99 20.23 -2.06
CA LEU A 26 -18.77 20.83 -1.48
C LEU A 26 -17.58 19.88 -1.55
N ALA A 27 -17.81 18.57 -1.36
CA ALA A 27 -16.79 17.54 -1.47
C ALA A 27 -16.31 17.36 -2.91
N GLU A 28 -17.23 17.37 -3.88
CA GLU A 28 -16.90 17.34 -5.32
C GLU A 28 -16.02 18.54 -5.71
N GLU A 29 -16.35 19.74 -5.25
CA GLU A 29 -15.59 20.97 -5.52
C GLU A 29 -14.15 20.93 -5.00
N VAL A 30 -13.86 20.13 -3.96
CA VAL A 30 -12.50 19.94 -3.43
C VAL A 30 -11.87 18.64 -3.91
N GLY A 31 -12.48 17.94 -4.87
CA GLY A 31 -11.92 16.72 -5.46
C GLY A 31 -12.03 15.48 -4.57
N LEU A 32 -13.12 15.36 -3.81
CA LEU A 32 -13.47 14.16 -3.02
C LEU A 32 -14.73 13.52 -3.63
N PRO A 33 -14.58 12.58 -4.59
CA PRO A 33 -15.69 12.10 -5.40
C PRO A 33 -16.60 11.09 -4.69
N GLU A 34 -16.14 10.46 -3.61
CA GLU A 34 -16.94 9.55 -2.80
C GLU A 34 -16.80 9.93 -1.33
N ILE A 35 -17.93 10.32 -0.73
CA ILE A 35 -18.04 10.59 0.70
C ILE A 35 -19.20 9.81 1.32
N ALA A 36 -19.08 9.56 2.62
CA ALA A 36 -20.14 9.03 3.47
C ALA A 36 -19.97 9.58 4.90
N ALA A 37 -20.89 9.28 5.81
CA ALA A 37 -20.84 9.77 7.19
C ALA A 37 -21.29 8.71 8.21
N THR A 38 -20.71 8.78 9.41
CA THR A 38 -21.13 8.07 10.63
C THR A 38 -21.14 9.04 11.81
N ASP A 39 -21.79 8.70 12.92
CA ASP A 39 -21.54 9.42 14.18
C ASP A 39 -20.11 9.21 14.72
N ALA A 40 -19.79 9.98 15.76
CA ALA A 40 -18.57 9.87 16.56
C ALA A 40 -18.71 8.93 17.77
N SER A 41 -19.67 7.99 17.78
CA SER A 41 -19.77 7.01 18.87
C SER A 41 -18.56 6.06 18.87
N PRO A 42 -18.18 5.50 20.04
CA PRO A 42 -17.13 4.50 20.12
C PRO A 42 -17.35 3.28 19.22
N PHE A 43 -16.25 2.64 18.83
CA PHE A 43 -16.19 1.39 18.08
C PHE A 43 -15.90 0.22 19.03
N ASP A 44 -16.82 -0.04 19.96
CA ASP A 44 -16.65 -1.09 21.00
C ASP A 44 -16.45 -2.48 20.38
N GLU A 45 -17.01 -2.72 19.19
CA GLU A 45 -16.85 -3.95 18.43
C GLU A 45 -15.40 -4.22 17.96
N LEU A 46 -14.51 -3.22 18.04
CA LEU A 46 -13.10 -3.38 17.71
C LEU A 46 -12.26 -3.95 18.86
N ALA A 47 -12.79 -4.04 20.08
CA ALA A 47 -12.04 -4.51 21.23
C ALA A 47 -11.41 -5.90 20.99
N SER A 48 -12.21 -6.89 20.57
CA SER A 48 -11.71 -8.24 20.27
C SER A 48 -10.78 -8.27 19.04
N PRO A 49 -11.16 -7.72 17.86
CA PRO A 49 -10.26 -7.70 16.71
C PRO A 49 -8.90 -7.03 16.97
N LEU A 50 -8.87 -5.97 17.77
CA LEU A 50 -7.63 -5.28 18.16
C LEU A 50 -6.80 -6.15 19.10
N ALA A 51 -7.39 -6.77 20.12
CA ALA A 51 -6.69 -7.69 21.00
C ALA A 51 -6.10 -8.90 20.22
N ASP A 52 -6.88 -9.49 19.31
CA ASP A 52 -6.43 -10.59 18.45
C ASP A 52 -5.29 -10.14 17.52
N TYR A 53 -5.35 -8.90 17.02
CA TYR A 53 -4.26 -8.30 16.26
C TYR A 53 -2.98 -8.18 17.08
N GLU A 54 -3.07 -7.67 18.31
CA GLU A 54 -1.93 -7.54 19.20
C GLU A 54 -1.30 -8.89 19.55
N ALA A 55 -2.11 -9.90 19.83
CA ALA A 55 -1.65 -11.26 20.12
C ALA A 55 -0.87 -11.90 18.96
N ARG A 56 -1.15 -11.51 17.71
CA ARG A 56 -0.43 -11.97 16.51
C ARG A 56 0.88 -11.23 16.24
N GLY A 57 1.13 -10.13 16.94
CA GLY A 57 2.32 -9.29 16.82
C GLY A 57 2.09 -8.07 15.92
N ARG A 58 2.34 -6.89 16.48
CA ARG A 58 2.14 -5.59 15.84
C ARG A 58 3.27 -5.22 14.87
N THR A 59 2.96 -4.40 13.88
CA THR A 59 3.99 -3.80 13.01
C THR A 59 4.75 -2.68 13.70
N GLY A 60 4.09 -2.02 14.66
CA GLY A 60 4.57 -0.79 15.30
C GLY A 60 4.30 0.47 14.47
N PHE A 61 3.46 0.37 13.42
CA PHE A 61 3.00 1.52 12.64
C PHE A 61 1.64 2.02 13.14
N GLU A 62 0.87 1.14 13.77
CA GLU A 62 -0.43 1.49 14.33
C GLU A 62 -0.25 2.37 15.56
N TRP A 63 -1.21 3.26 15.78
CA TRP A 63 -1.35 4.01 17.01
C TRP A 63 -1.24 3.10 18.25
N ALA A 64 -0.48 3.53 19.24
CA ALA A 64 -0.01 2.66 20.32
C ALA A 64 -1.16 2.16 21.21
N ASP A 65 -2.00 3.06 21.69
CA ASP A 65 -3.07 2.72 22.63
C ASP A 65 -4.31 2.18 21.90
N ALA A 66 -4.77 0.98 22.27
CA ALA A 66 -5.93 0.37 21.64
C ALA A 66 -7.26 1.07 21.97
N ALA A 67 -7.40 1.62 23.19
CA ALA A 67 -8.62 2.33 23.61
C ALA A 67 -8.79 3.65 22.83
N GLU A 68 -7.69 4.37 22.61
CA GLU A 68 -7.67 5.62 21.83
C GLU A 68 -8.07 5.40 20.36
N ARG A 69 -7.89 4.17 19.84
CA ARG A 69 -8.30 3.79 18.48
C ARG A 69 -9.78 3.49 18.35
N MET A 70 -10.45 3.20 19.46
CA MET A 70 -11.87 2.85 19.50
C MET A 70 -12.77 4.05 19.78
N ASP A 71 -12.27 5.12 20.40
CA ASP A 71 -13.06 6.31 20.69
C ASP A 71 -12.63 7.51 19.83
N PRO A 72 -13.38 7.88 18.77
CA PRO A 72 -13.06 9.05 17.96
C PRO A 72 -12.98 10.35 18.76
N ARG A 73 -13.66 10.42 19.91
CA ARG A 73 -13.67 11.60 20.78
C ARG A 73 -12.34 11.78 21.51
N PHE A 74 -11.46 10.78 21.52
CA PHE A 74 -10.07 10.97 21.93
C PHE A 74 -9.35 11.94 20.98
N TRP A 75 -9.59 11.83 19.67
CA TRP A 75 -8.95 12.67 18.67
C TRP A 75 -9.58 14.07 18.57
N LEU A 76 -10.92 14.14 18.67
CA LEU A 76 -11.69 15.37 18.76
C LEU A 76 -12.82 15.22 19.78
N PRO A 77 -12.67 15.73 21.02
CA PRO A 77 -13.68 15.58 22.09
C PRO A 77 -15.08 16.08 21.70
N GLU A 78 -15.16 17.09 20.84
CA GLU A 78 -16.42 17.70 20.42
C GLU A 78 -17.04 17.06 19.16
N ALA A 79 -16.43 15.98 18.66
CA ALA A 79 -16.93 15.29 17.48
C ALA A 79 -18.36 14.83 17.68
N LYS A 80 -19.23 15.19 16.72
CA LYS A 80 -20.60 14.66 16.59
C LYS A 80 -20.71 13.68 15.43
N SER A 81 -20.01 13.99 14.34
CA SER A 81 -20.02 13.18 13.12
C SER A 81 -18.61 13.03 12.56
N ILE A 82 -18.45 11.99 11.76
CA ILE A 82 -17.23 11.69 11.01
C ILE A 82 -17.62 11.55 9.54
N LEU A 83 -17.15 12.49 8.72
CA LEU A 83 -17.18 12.35 7.27
C LEU A 83 -16.03 11.46 6.83
N THR A 84 -16.29 10.49 5.98
CA THR A 84 -15.26 9.63 5.40
C THR A 84 -15.18 9.86 3.91
N ALA A 85 -13.98 9.88 3.35
CA ALA A 85 -13.76 10.03 1.92
C ALA A 85 -12.96 8.84 1.35
N ALA A 86 -13.33 8.41 0.15
CA ALA A 86 -12.57 7.47 -0.67
C ALA A 86 -12.03 8.23 -1.89
N LEU A 87 -10.72 8.43 -1.93
CA LEU A 87 -10.03 9.12 -3.01
C LEU A 87 -9.37 8.08 -3.94
N PRO A 88 -9.86 7.87 -5.18
CA PRO A 88 -9.26 6.90 -6.09
C PRO A 88 -7.83 7.30 -6.48
N TYR A 89 -6.95 6.31 -6.58
CA TYR A 89 -5.53 6.56 -6.94
C TYR A 89 -5.03 5.79 -8.16
N LEU A 90 -5.70 4.71 -8.55
CA LEU A 90 -5.25 3.93 -9.72
C LEU A 90 -5.72 4.59 -11.02
N THR A 91 -4.88 5.45 -11.56
CA THR A 91 -5.07 6.05 -12.90
C THR A 91 -4.97 5.00 -14.01
N GLU A 92 -5.47 5.31 -15.21
CA GLU A 92 -5.34 4.44 -16.38
C GLU A 92 -3.86 4.16 -16.71
N GLU A 93 -3.02 5.20 -16.66
CA GLU A 93 -1.57 5.09 -16.81
C GLU A 93 -0.96 4.22 -15.70
N GLY A 94 -1.39 4.38 -14.45
CA GLY A 94 -1.00 3.52 -13.33
C GLY A 94 -1.30 2.04 -13.60
N ALA A 95 -2.53 1.75 -14.03
CA ALA A 95 -2.95 0.39 -14.38
C ALA A 95 -2.15 -0.18 -15.56
N ARG A 96 -1.84 0.64 -16.56
CA ARG A 96 -0.98 0.26 -17.69
C ARG A 96 0.43 -0.10 -17.22
N ARG A 97 1.05 0.73 -16.37
CA ARG A 97 2.37 0.46 -15.78
C ARG A 97 2.39 -0.83 -14.98
N MET A 98 1.37 -1.12 -14.18
CA MET A 98 1.29 -2.37 -13.43
C MET A 98 1.33 -3.62 -14.34
N ARG A 99 0.80 -3.52 -15.58
CA ARG A 99 0.83 -4.60 -16.58
C ARG A 99 2.15 -4.67 -17.34
N GLU A 100 2.72 -3.52 -17.70
CA GLU A 100 3.95 -3.41 -18.49
C GLU A 100 5.21 -3.53 -17.63
N HIS A 101 5.41 -4.71 -17.06
CA HIS A 101 6.56 -4.97 -16.22
C HIS A 101 7.86 -5.08 -17.07
N PRO A 102 8.93 -4.28 -16.81
CA PRO A 102 10.21 -4.39 -17.51
C PRO A 102 11.02 -5.60 -17.02
N ARG A 103 10.64 -6.81 -17.47
CA ARG A 103 11.17 -8.08 -16.93
C ARG A 103 12.65 -8.34 -17.26
N SER A 104 13.12 -7.84 -18.41
CA SER A 104 14.49 -7.99 -18.91
C SER A 104 15.49 -7.05 -18.24
N GLU A 105 15.04 -6.00 -17.55
CA GLU A 105 15.89 -4.97 -16.97
C GLU A 105 16.15 -5.19 -15.46
N ILE A 106 17.22 -4.56 -14.96
CA ILE A 106 17.59 -4.50 -13.53
C ILE A 106 16.75 -3.41 -12.82
N ARG A 107 15.43 -3.65 -12.79
CA ARG A 107 14.42 -2.74 -12.26
C ARG A 107 13.74 -3.33 -11.03
N GLY A 108 13.52 -2.51 -10.02
CA GLY A 108 12.67 -2.82 -8.87
C GLY A 108 11.19 -2.65 -9.22
N GLN A 109 10.33 -2.92 -8.24
CA GLN A 109 8.90 -2.66 -8.34
C GLN A 109 8.41 -1.96 -7.07
N THR A 110 7.63 -0.91 -7.23
CA THR A 110 6.87 -0.28 -6.14
C THR A 110 5.38 -0.61 -6.28
N SER A 111 4.67 -0.57 -5.17
CA SER A 111 3.21 -0.64 -5.16
C SER A 111 2.62 0.59 -5.85
N CYS A 112 1.47 0.40 -6.51
CA CYS A 112 0.74 1.49 -7.15
C CYS A 112 0.20 2.55 -6.16
N TYR A 113 0.09 2.26 -4.86
CA TYR A 113 -0.35 3.27 -3.88
C TYR A 113 0.68 4.38 -3.66
N VAL A 114 1.93 4.21 -4.11
CA VAL A 114 2.98 5.25 -3.99
C VAL A 114 3.25 5.99 -5.30
N TYR A 115 2.38 5.83 -6.29
CA TYR A 115 2.48 6.56 -7.55
C TYR A 115 2.08 8.02 -7.38
N GLY A 116 2.91 8.92 -7.90
CA GLY A 116 2.69 10.36 -7.82
C GLY A 116 2.93 10.94 -6.43
N GLU A 117 2.07 11.86 -6.03
CA GLU A 117 2.13 12.59 -4.77
C GLU A 117 1.73 11.73 -3.57
N ASP A 118 2.31 12.06 -2.42
CA ASP A 118 1.95 11.49 -1.14
C ASP A 118 0.50 11.80 -0.80
N TYR A 119 -0.32 10.74 -0.73
CA TYR A 119 -1.75 10.84 -0.45
C TYR A 119 -2.05 11.51 0.89
N HIS A 120 -1.15 11.42 1.87
CA HIS A 120 -1.32 12.10 3.16
C HIS A 120 -1.52 13.60 2.95
N ARG A 121 -0.74 14.22 2.06
CA ARG A 121 -0.82 15.65 1.76
C ARG A 121 -2.06 15.96 0.95
N VAL A 122 -2.25 15.25 -0.16
CA VAL A 122 -3.38 15.50 -1.09
C VAL A 122 -4.71 15.36 -0.36
N LEU A 123 -4.90 14.28 0.39
CA LEU A 123 -6.17 14.01 1.07
C LEU A 123 -6.39 14.95 2.27
N SER A 124 -5.34 15.28 3.03
CA SER A 124 -5.46 16.23 4.14
C SER A 124 -5.80 17.63 3.68
N ASP A 125 -5.18 18.11 2.60
CA ASP A 125 -5.47 19.42 2.02
C ASP A 125 -6.94 19.51 1.58
N ARG A 126 -7.46 18.45 0.93
CA ARG A 126 -8.86 18.40 0.48
C ARG A 126 -9.86 18.30 1.62
N LEU A 127 -9.60 17.50 2.64
CA LEU A 127 -10.46 17.40 3.82
C LEU A 127 -10.46 18.71 4.63
N THR A 128 -9.33 19.40 4.70
CA THR A 128 -9.22 20.73 5.32
C THR A 128 -10.03 21.76 4.54
N ALA A 129 -9.93 21.76 3.20
CA ALA A 129 -10.74 22.61 2.35
C ALA A 129 -12.25 22.33 2.50
N LEU A 130 -12.64 21.04 2.60
CA LEU A 130 -14.01 20.64 2.87
C LEU A 130 -14.50 21.19 4.22
N ALA A 131 -13.69 21.10 5.26
CA ALA A 131 -14.03 21.62 6.59
C ALA A 131 -14.31 23.14 6.55
N GLY A 132 -13.48 23.91 5.82
CA GLY A 132 -13.71 25.34 5.62
C GLY A 132 -15.03 25.64 4.90
N ARG A 133 -15.36 24.88 3.86
CA ARG A 133 -16.64 25.03 3.13
C ARG A 133 -17.85 24.67 3.99
N ILE A 134 -17.75 23.62 4.81
CA ILE A 134 -18.78 23.26 5.79
C ILE A 134 -18.96 24.40 6.79
N GLY A 135 -17.88 24.99 7.31
CA GLY A 135 -17.97 26.15 8.21
C GLY A 135 -18.71 27.33 7.60
N ASN A 136 -18.42 27.66 6.33
CA ASN A 136 -19.16 28.70 5.60
C ASN A 136 -20.65 28.37 5.46
N LEU A 137 -20.98 27.12 5.14
CA LEU A 137 -22.38 26.69 4.99
C LEU A 137 -23.16 26.76 6.32
N VAL A 138 -22.51 26.37 7.43
CA VAL A 138 -23.10 26.42 8.78
C VAL A 138 -23.18 27.87 9.29
N GLY A 139 -22.34 28.78 8.79
CA GLY A 139 -22.28 30.18 9.22
C GLY A 139 -21.48 30.42 10.49
N ARG A 140 -20.59 29.48 10.87
CA ARG A 140 -19.63 29.63 11.98
C ARG A 140 -18.37 28.83 11.72
N GLU A 141 -17.31 29.17 12.45
CA GLU A 141 -16.15 28.29 12.54
C GLU A 141 -16.57 26.95 13.20
N ILE A 142 -16.20 25.84 12.56
CA ILE A 142 -16.43 24.49 13.08
C ILE A 142 -15.16 23.97 13.73
N ARG A 143 -15.29 23.17 14.79
CA ARG A 143 -14.17 22.38 15.28
C ARG A 143 -14.06 21.11 14.46
N TYR A 144 -12.86 20.81 14.00
CA TYR A 144 -12.61 19.63 13.22
C TYR A 144 -11.21 19.06 13.43
N ARG A 145 -11.07 17.79 13.06
CA ARG A 145 -9.78 17.10 12.92
C ARG A 145 -9.79 16.25 11.66
N VAL A 146 -8.71 16.36 10.90
CA VAL A 146 -8.43 15.48 9.76
C VAL A 146 -7.71 14.23 10.28
N ALA A 147 -8.05 13.08 9.69
CA ALA A 147 -7.46 11.79 9.96
C ALA A 147 -7.15 11.09 8.63
N VAL A 148 -5.87 10.86 8.36
CA VAL A 148 -5.38 10.15 7.17
C VAL A 148 -4.19 9.29 7.59
N ASP A 149 -4.40 7.97 7.71
CA ASP A 149 -3.43 6.89 8.03
C ASP A 149 -2.73 6.97 9.40
N THR A 150 -2.32 8.17 9.81
CA THR A 150 -1.46 8.46 10.96
C THR A 150 -2.24 8.86 12.22
N SER A 151 -3.57 8.82 12.15
CA SER A 151 -4.46 9.12 13.28
C SER A 151 -4.70 7.89 14.17
N PRO A 152 -5.29 8.06 15.36
CA PRO A 152 -5.73 6.91 16.17
C PRO A 152 -6.80 6.07 15.50
N LEU A 153 -7.59 6.62 14.57
CA LEU A 153 -8.72 5.90 13.98
C LEU A 153 -8.28 4.66 13.20
N VAL A 154 -9.13 3.64 13.20
CA VAL A 154 -9.02 2.52 12.28
C VAL A 154 -9.75 2.88 10.99
N ASP A 155 -9.11 3.68 10.12
CA ASP A 155 -9.70 4.32 8.93
C ASP A 155 -10.64 3.40 8.13
N ARG A 156 -10.23 2.15 7.91
CA ARG A 156 -11.02 1.14 7.19
C ARG A 156 -12.35 0.80 7.88
N ARG A 157 -12.37 0.74 9.20
CA ARG A 157 -13.57 0.43 10.00
C ARG A 157 -14.47 1.65 10.14
N VAL A 158 -13.89 2.85 10.19
CA VAL A 158 -14.64 4.11 10.11
C VAL A 158 -15.36 4.23 8.77
N ALA A 159 -14.65 3.97 7.66
CA ALA A 159 -15.21 3.97 6.31
C ALA A 159 -16.27 2.88 6.09
N GLU A 160 -16.12 1.72 6.72
CA GLU A 160 -17.13 0.67 6.65
C GLU A 160 -18.40 1.04 7.43
N ARG A 161 -18.27 1.59 8.64
CA ARG A 161 -19.42 2.02 9.47
C ARG A 161 -20.20 3.16 8.83
N SER A 162 -19.53 4.08 8.14
CA SER A 162 -20.18 5.17 7.40
C SER A 162 -20.91 4.70 6.13
N GLY A 163 -20.74 3.44 5.72
CA GLY A 163 -21.31 2.91 4.48
C GLY A 163 -20.58 3.35 3.21
N LEU A 164 -19.35 3.87 3.32
CA LEU A 164 -18.51 4.23 2.16
C LEU A 164 -18.16 3.02 1.29
N GLY A 165 -18.11 1.83 1.90
CA GLY A 165 -17.75 0.59 1.22
C GLY A 165 -17.85 -0.61 2.13
N TRP A 166 -17.22 -1.71 1.73
CA TRP A 166 -17.17 -2.95 2.51
C TRP A 166 -15.74 -3.49 2.62
N ILE A 167 -15.43 -4.24 3.68
CA ILE A 167 -14.12 -4.88 3.85
C ILE A 167 -14.11 -6.27 3.21
N GLY A 168 -13.14 -6.50 2.32
CA GLY A 168 -12.89 -7.81 1.70
C GLY A 168 -12.06 -8.75 2.58
N LYS A 169 -11.98 -10.03 2.21
CA LYS A 169 -11.13 -11.01 2.92
C LYS A 169 -9.64 -10.67 2.90
N ASN A 170 -9.20 -9.77 2.01
CA ASN A 170 -7.84 -9.23 1.98
C ASN A 170 -7.62 -8.07 2.97
N GLY A 171 -8.63 -7.68 3.74
CA GLY A 171 -8.57 -6.59 4.72
C GLY A 171 -8.61 -5.18 4.12
N MET A 172 -8.85 -5.03 2.81
CA MET A 172 -9.01 -3.73 2.13
C MET A 172 -10.47 -3.31 2.09
N LEU A 173 -10.73 -1.99 2.14
CA LEU A 173 -12.02 -1.41 1.82
C LEU A 173 -12.22 -1.41 0.29
N PHE A 174 -13.43 -1.73 -0.15
CA PHE A 174 -13.87 -1.59 -1.53
C PHE A 174 -14.93 -0.51 -1.62
N SER A 175 -14.64 0.58 -2.35
CA SER A 175 -15.66 1.52 -2.79
C SER A 175 -16.48 0.92 -3.94
N PRO A 176 -17.78 1.26 -4.06
CA PRO A 176 -18.60 0.78 -5.16
C PRO A 176 -18.05 1.10 -6.55
N ARG A 177 -17.48 2.30 -6.74
CA ARG A 177 -17.03 2.77 -8.06
C ARG A 177 -15.59 2.37 -8.41
N TYR A 178 -14.68 2.42 -7.44
CA TYR A 178 -13.24 2.29 -7.65
C TYR A 178 -12.65 0.98 -7.10
N GLY A 179 -13.46 0.15 -6.46
CA GLY A 179 -12.99 -1.05 -5.79
C GLY A 179 -12.03 -0.68 -4.64
N SER A 180 -10.94 -1.43 -4.50
CA SER A 180 -10.00 -1.22 -3.40
C SER A 180 -8.88 -0.21 -3.69
N TYR A 181 -8.84 0.37 -4.89
CA TYR A 181 -7.82 1.34 -5.29
C TYR A 181 -8.17 2.77 -4.86
N VAL A 182 -8.45 2.92 -3.55
CA VAL A 182 -8.82 4.19 -2.92
C VAL A 182 -7.94 4.45 -1.68
N PHE A 183 -7.54 5.71 -1.50
CA PHE A 183 -7.07 6.21 -0.22
C PHE A 183 -8.26 6.55 0.67
N LEU A 184 -8.11 6.34 1.97
CA LEU A 184 -9.15 6.65 2.95
C LEU A 184 -8.72 7.85 3.78
N GLY A 185 -9.70 8.69 4.10
CA GLY A 185 -9.52 9.79 5.03
C GLY A 185 -10.82 10.05 5.76
N ALA A 186 -10.70 10.62 6.95
CA ALA A 186 -11.81 10.99 7.79
C ALA A 186 -11.67 12.45 8.25
N LEU A 187 -12.80 13.12 8.37
CA LEU A 187 -12.95 14.47 8.89
C LEU A 187 -13.95 14.40 10.04
N LEU A 188 -13.44 14.45 11.27
CA LEU A 188 -14.26 14.54 12.47
C LEU A 188 -14.68 16.00 12.63
N ILE A 189 -15.97 16.25 12.88
CA ILE A 189 -16.53 17.60 13.00
C ILE A 189 -17.49 17.70 14.18
N ASP A 190 -17.64 18.90 14.74
CA ASP A 190 -18.62 19.22 15.79
C ASP A 190 -20.04 19.52 15.28
N VAL A 191 -20.28 19.25 14.00
CA VAL A 191 -21.56 19.38 13.31
C VAL A 191 -22.20 18.00 13.19
N GLU A 192 -23.51 17.92 13.43
CA GLU A 192 -24.27 16.67 13.28
C GLU A 192 -24.67 16.48 11.81
N ILE A 193 -24.45 15.27 11.29
CA ILE A 193 -24.94 14.83 9.98
C ILE A 193 -26.14 13.90 10.20
N GLU A 194 -27.33 14.34 9.82
CA GLU A 194 -28.60 13.69 10.18
C GLU A 194 -28.77 12.30 9.54
N ASP A 195 -28.29 12.14 8.31
CA ASP A 195 -28.35 10.92 7.52
C ASP A 195 -27.05 10.10 7.60
N ALA A 196 -26.26 10.30 8.67
CA ALA A 196 -25.12 9.46 8.98
C ALA A 196 -25.55 8.01 9.24
N LEU A 197 -24.80 7.05 8.70
CA LEU A 197 -25.08 5.63 8.86
C LEU A 197 -24.35 5.08 10.10
N HIS A 198 -24.99 4.09 10.74
CA HIS A 198 -24.47 3.44 11.95
C HIS A 198 -24.30 1.92 11.79
N LEU A 199 -24.48 1.39 10.58
CA LEU A 199 -24.54 -0.06 10.37
C LEU A 199 -23.57 -0.47 9.25
N PRO A 200 -22.43 -1.09 9.59
CA PRO A 200 -21.53 -1.64 8.59
C PRO A 200 -22.15 -2.89 7.94
N PRO A 201 -21.93 -3.13 6.63
CA PRO A 201 -22.10 -4.47 6.08
C PRO A 201 -21.10 -5.45 6.74
N ALA A 202 -21.45 -6.74 6.83
CA ALA A 202 -20.54 -7.75 7.38
C ALA A 202 -19.31 -7.98 6.47
N ILE A 203 -18.12 -8.09 7.07
CA ILE A 203 -16.85 -8.40 6.37
C ILE A 203 -17.02 -9.63 5.48
N GLY A 204 -16.52 -9.56 4.24
CA GLY A 204 -16.46 -10.71 3.35
C GLY A 204 -17.80 -11.17 2.78
N LYS A 205 -18.92 -10.55 3.15
CA LYS A 205 -20.25 -10.82 2.56
C LYS A 205 -20.23 -10.71 1.04
N HIS A 206 -19.46 -9.78 0.50
CA HIS A 206 -19.28 -9.57 -0.94
C HIS A 206 -18.25 -10.50 -1.61
N CYS A 207 -17.47 -11.24 -0.82
CA CYS A 207 -16.47 -12.17 -1.34
C CYS A 207 -17.06 -13.56 -1.60
N GLY A 208 -18.17 -13.95 -0.94
CA GLY A 208 -18.70 -15.31 -0.99
C GLY A 208 -17.62 -16.35 -0.64
N ASP A 209 -17.54 -17.43 -1.39
CA ASP A 209 -16.55 -18.50 -1.18
C ASP A 209 -15.17 -18.20 -1.77
N CYS A 210 -14.97 -17.03 -2.40
CA CYS A 210 -13.68 -16.65 -2.98
C CYS A 210 -12.59 -16.46 -1.90
N ASP A 211 -11.40 -16.97 -2.15
CA ASP A 211 -10.20 -16.95 -1.30
C ASP A 211 -8.92 -16.63 -2.10
N LEU A 212 -9.05 -16.13 -3.34
CA LEU A 212 -7.94 -15.89 -4.27
C LEU A 212 -6.81 -15.02 -3.69
N CYS A 213 -7.18 -13.95 -2.97
CA CYS A 213 -6.22 -13.05 -2.35
C CYS A 213 -5.37 -13.73 -1.27
N MET A 214 -5.96 -14.68 -0.54
CA MET A 214 -5.29 -15.44 0.51
C MET A 214 -4.33 -16.45 -0.14
N ARG A 215 -4.82 -17.23 -1.11
CA ARG A 215 -4.00 -18.21 -1.85
C ARG A 215 -2.83 -17.57 -2.60
N ALA A 216 -3.06 -16.41 -3.21
CA ALA A 216 -2.03 -15.70 -3.97
C ALA A 216 -1.02 -14.96 -3.09
N CYS A 217 -1.28 -14.80 -1.79
CA CYS A 217 -0.38 -14.09 -0.89
C CYS A 217 1.01 -14.76 -0.87
N PRO A 218 2.09 -14.08 -1.29
CA PRO A 218 3.40 -14.75 -1.45
C PRO A 218 3.98 -15.32 -0.15
N THR A 219 3.54 -14.80 0.99
CA THR A 219 3.97 -15.22 2.32
C THR A 219 2.89 -15.97 3.10
N GLN A 220 1.73 -16.21 2.49
CA GLN A 220 0.54 -16.77 3.16
C GLN A 220 0.24 -16.04 4.49
N ALA A 221 0.33 -14.71 4.47
CA ALA A 221 0.21 -13.88 5.67
C ALA A 221 -1.23 -13.82 6.24
N PHE A 222 -2.24 -14.23 5.47
CA PHE A 222 -3.62 -14.30 5.95
C PHE A 222 -3.83 -15.56 6.77
N VAL A 223 -4.19 -15.43 8.04
CA VAL A 223 -4.48 -16.56 8.93
C VAL A 223 -5.94 -17.00 8.85
N ALA A 224 -6.82 -16.08 8.50
CA ALA A 224 -8.24 -16.31 8.21
C ALA A 224 -8.78 -15.16 7.31
N PRO A 225 -10.01 -15.27 6.76
CA PRO A 225 -10.64 -14.17 6.03
C PRO A 225 -10.67 -12.85 6.81
N GLY A 226 -10.05 -11.80 6.27
CA GLY A 226 -9.97 -10.48 6.93
C GLY A 226 -8.90 -10.39 8.03
N GLU A 227 -8.16 -11.47 8.26
CA GLU A 227 -7.22 -11.60 9.37
C GLU A 227 -5.79 -11.79 8.87
N LEU A 228 -4.96 -10.76 9.06
CA LEU A 228 -3.60 -10.70 8.53
C LEU A 228 -2.57 -10.76 9.67
N LYS A 229 -1.59 -11.65 9.57
CA LYS A 229 -0.33 -11.53 10.29
C LYS A 229 0.51 -10.44 9.65
N ALA A 230 0.31 -9.19 10.09
CA ALA A 230 0.88 -8.01 9.43
C ALA A 230 2.42 -8.03 9.36
N THR A 231 3.09 -8.62 10.35
CA THR A 231 4.55 -8.82 10.36
C THR A 231 5.08 -9.76 9.27
N ALA A 232 4.21 -10.55 8.64
CA ALA A 232 4.52 -11.40 7.49
C ALA A 232 4.04 -10.79 6.14
N CYS A 233 3.33 -9.66 6.17
CA CYS A 233 2.86 -8.99 4.96
C CYS A 233 4.04 -8.33 4.22
N LEU A 234 4.18 -8.59 2.92
CA LEU A 234 5.27 -7.98 2.14
C LEU A 234 5.22 -6.44 2.11
N SER A 235 4.03 -5.85 2.23
CA SER A 235 3.91 -4.39 2.39
C SER A 235 4.61 -3.91 3.66
N TYR A 236 4.48 -4.63 4.78
CA TYR A 236 5.25 -4.34 6.00
C TYR A 236 6.74 -4.69 5.84
N VAL A 237 7.07 -5.87 5.31
CA VAL A 237 8.47 -6.32 5.16
C VAL A 237 9.31 -5.35 4.35
N THR A 238 8.74 -4.74 3.31
CA THR A 238 9.45 -3.69 2.54
C THR A 238 9.70 -2.42 3.35
N GLN A 239 8.98 -2.16 4.45
CA GLN A 239 9.03 -0.93 5.25
C GLN A 239 9.64 -1.11 6.65
N MET A 240 9.78 -2.35 7.12
CA MET A 240 10.42 -2.64 8.42
C MET A 240 11.87 -2.21 8.43
N LYS A 241 12.43 -1.94 9.61
CA LYS A 241 13.87 -1.65 9.79
C LYS A 241 14.67 -2.95 10.00
N GLY A 242 15.98 -2.87 9.82
CA GLY A 242 16.90 -3.99 10.06
C GLY A 242 16.95 -5.02 8.93
N ILE A 243 17.47 -6.21 9.25
CA ILE A 243 17.66 -7.32 8.32
C ILE A 243 16.30 -7.96 8.00
N ILE A 244 15.99 -8.14 6.71
CA ILE A 244 14.78 -8.86 6.29
C ILE A 244 14.92 -10.33 6.68
N PRO A 245 13.96 -10.93 7.41
CA PRO A 245 13.98 -12.36 7.69
C PRO A 245 14.05 -13.20 6.41
N ARG A 246 14.89 -14.24 6.42
CA ARG A 246 15.20 -15.08 5.24
C ARG A 246 13.96 -15.61 4.52
N ALA A 247 12.94 -16.03 5.27
CA ALA A 247 11.68 -16.55 4.74
C ALA A 247 10.94 -15.57 3.79
N TYR A 248 11.18 -14.26 3.91
CA TYR A 248 10.49 -13.25 3.10
C TYR A 248 11.32 -12.72 1.92
N ARG A 249 12.63 -13.03 1.86
CA ARG A 249 13.52 -12.48 0.83
C ARG A 249 13.18 -12.96 -0.57
N LYS A 250 12.96 -14.27 -0.77
CA LYS A 250 12.50 -14.81 -2.07
C LYS A 250 11.09 -14.33 -2.43
N PRO A 251 10.08 -14.41 -1.54
CA PRO A 251 8.73 -13.91 -1.82
C PRO A 251 8.64 -12.43 -2.21
N LEU A 252 9.56 -11.58 -1.75
CA LEU A 252 9.61 -10.18 -2.18
C LEU A 252 9.73 -10.05 -3.71
N GLY A 253 10.40 -11.00 -4.37
CA GLY A 253 10.77 -10.86 -5.77
C GLY A 253 11.60 -9.59 -5.96
N ARG A 254 11.12 -8.67 -6.80
CA ARG A 254 11.80 -7.39 -7.04
C ARG A 254 11.15 -6.19 -6.36
N ARG A 255 10.23 -6.44 -5.41
CA ARG A 255 9.54 -5.36 -4.68
C ARG A 255 10.52 -4.60 -3.81
N VAL A 256 10.64 -3.30 -4.06
CA VAL A 256 11.41 -2.39 -3.22
C VAL A 256 10.52 -1.57 -2.29
N TRP A 257 9.21 -1.52 -2.56
CA TRP A 257 8.25 -0.84 -1.70
C TRP A 257 6.81 -1.36 -1.88
N GLY A 258 6.14 -1.71 -0.79
CA GLY A 258 4.74 -2.16 -0.81
C GLY A 258 4.51 -3.52 -1.46
N CYS A 259 3.24 -3.94 -1.54
CA CYS A 259 2.82 -5.15 -2.24
C CYS A 259 1.33 -5.06 -2.60
N ASP A 260 0.99 -5.30 -3.87
CA ASP A 260 -0.39 -5.19 -4.37
C ASP A 260 -1.05 -6.53 -4.69
N VAL A 261 -0.39 -7.65 -4.43
CA VAL A 261 -0.83 -8.97 -4.93
C VAL A 261 -2.27 -9.29 -4.52
N CYS A 262 -2.63 -9.05 -3.26
CA CYS A 262 -3.98 -9.34 -2.75
C CYS A 262 -5.08 -8.45 -3.34
N GLN A 263 -4.72 -7.30 -3.92
CA GLN A 263 -5.64 -6.44 -4.68
C GLN A 263 -5.65 -6.81 -6.15
N GLN A 264 -4.47 -7.03 -6.77
CA GLN A 264 -4.33 -7.35 -8.19
C GLN A 264 -5.08 -8.62 -8.60
N VAL A 265 -5.08 -9.66 -7.74
CA VAL A 265 -5.80 -10.91 -8.02
C VAL A 265 -7.29 -10.85 -7.67
N CYS A 266 -7.76 -9.77 -7.03
CA CYS A 266 -9.13 -9.70 -6.52
C CYS A 266 -10.13 -9.45 -7.67
N PRO A 267 -11.11 -10.34 -7.91
CA PRO A 267 -12.10 -10.13 -8.96
C PRO A 267 -12.94 -8.87 -8.76
N LEU A 268 -13.12 -8.41 -7.52
CA LEU A 268 -13.89 -7.21 -7.21
C LEU A 268 -13.21 -5.91 -7.67
N ASN A 269 -11.95 -5.95 -8.09
CA ASN A 269 -11.24 -4.83 -8.71
C ASN A 269 -11.32 -4.85 -10.25
N ARG A 270 -11.95 -5.86 -10.86
CA ARG A 270 -12.14 -5.91 -12.31
C ARG A 270 -13.18 -4.87 -12.73
N ASP A 271 -12.95 -4.24 -13.87
CA ASP A 271 -13.88 -3.30 -14.53
C ASP A 271 -14.34 -2.14 -13.62
N ARG A 272 -13.46 -1.68 -12.71
CA ARG A 272 -13.67 -0.49 -11.88
C ARG A 272 -13.20 0.76 -12.60
N ALA A 273 -13.78 1.91 -12.23
CA ALA A 273 -13.36 3.19 -12.77
C ALA A 273 -11.91 3.49 -12.38
N HIS A 274 -11.20 4.19 -13.27
CA HIS A 274 -9.87 4.70 -12.99
C HIS A 274 -9.94 6.03 -12.24
N ALA A 275 -8.87 6.36 -11.52
CA ALA A 275 -8.66 7.70 -11.00
C ALA A 275 -8.36 8.67 -12.15
N GLU A 276 -8.94 9.87 -12.09
CA GLU A 276 -8.69 10.96 -13.04
C GLU A 276 -7.78 12.05 -12.44
N ASP A 277 -7.31 11.83 -11.22
CA ASP A 277 -6.52 12.79 -10.47
C ASP A 277 -5.06 12.81 -10.93
N PRO A 278 -4.56 13.93 -11.50
CA PRO A 278 -3.20 13.99 -12.00
C PRO A 278 -2.16 13.84 -10.87
N ALA A 279 -2.52 14.11 -9.61
CA ALA A 279 -1.63 13.93 -8.47
C ALA A 279 -1.13 12.48 -8.32
N PHE A 280 -1.87 11.49 -8.81
CA PHE A 280 -1.52 10.07 -8.70
C PHE A 280 -1.07 9.45 -10.03
N THR A 281 -0.77 10.28 -11.03
CA THR A 281 -0.15 9.80 -12.27
C THR A 281 1.28 9.34 -11.97
N PRO A 282 1.68 8.11 -12.35
CA PRO A 282 3.01 7.61 -12.04
C PRO A 282 4.10 8.28 -12.86
N ASP A 283 5.24 8.54 -12.23
CA ASP A 283 6.52 8.59 -12.93
C ASP A 283 6.99 7.14 -13.21
N ALA A 284 7.40 6.84 -14.44
CA ALA A 284 7.92 5.53 -14.82
C ALA A 284 9.08 5.08 -13.92
N GLU A 285 9.96 6.01 -13.53
CA GLU A 285 11.09 5.76 -12.63
C GLU A 285 10.66 5.54 -11.17
N ALA A 286 9.45 5.95 -10.78
CA ALA A 286 8.88 5.67 -9.47
C ALA A 286 8.19 4.31 -9.43
N ALA A 287 7.52 3.91 -10.51
CA ALA A 287 6.86 2.60 -10.62
C ALA A 287 7.87 1.43 -10.68
N TYR A 288 8.92 1.60 -11.48
CA TYR A 288 9.98 0.61 -11.67
C TYR A 288 11.36 1.26 -11.53
N PRO A 289 11.83 1.52 -10.30
CA PRO A 289 13.10 2.21 -10.08
C PRO A 289 14.28 1.37 -10.55
N ASP A 290 15.27 2.01 -11.18
CA ASP A 290 16.57 1.39 -11.46
C ASP A 290 17.25 0.98 -10.13
N LEU A 291 17.52 -0.31 -9.97
CA LEU A 291 18.05 -0.85 -8.71
C LEU A 291 19.48 -0.37 -8.43
N VAL A 292 20.30 -0.23 -9.47
CA VAL A 292 21.70 0.18 -9.35
C VAL A 292 21.79 1.66 -8.96
N ARG A 293 20.99 2.49 -9.62
CA ARG A 293 20.86 3.91 -9.29
C ARG A 293 20.36 4.09 -7.87
N LEU A 294 19.29 3.38 -7.48
CA LEU A 294 18.70 3.42 -6.14
C LEU A 294 19.71 3.05 -5.05
N LEU A 295 20.51 2.01 -5.28
CA LEU A 295 21.59 1.62 -4.38
C LEU A 295 22.62 2.73 -4.17
N GLY A 296 22.97 3.45 -5.23
CA GLY A 296 23.95 4.54 -5.19
C GLY A 296 23.43 5.88 -4.67
N MET A 297 22.14 6.02 -4.37
CA MET A 297 21.57 7.30 -3.95
C MET A 297 22.01 7.72 -2.54
N SER A 298 22.46 8.96 -2.41
CA SER A 298 22.46 9.69 -1.15
C SER A 298 21.04 10.07 -0.71
N ASN A 299 20.85 10.39 0.57
CA ASN A 299 19.55 10.87 1.06
C ASN A 299 19.05 12.11 0.29
N ARG A 300 19.94 13.03 -0.09
CA ARG A 300 19.60 14.22 -0.87
C ARG A 300 19.11 13.87 -2.28
N GLN A 301 19.79 12.93 -2.96
CA GLN A 301 19.36 12.47 -4.29
C GLN A 301 18.03 11.74 -4.22
N PHE A 302 17.85 10.90 -3.19
CA PHE A 302 16.59 10.18 -2.96
C PHE A 302 15.42 11.14 -2.73
N LEU A 303 15.56 12.14 -1.85
CA LEU A 303 14.49 13.12 -1.60
C LEU A 303 14.18 13.96 -2.85
N ARG A 304 15.18 14.27 -3.67
CA ARG A 304 14.95 14.96 -4.95
C ARG A 304 14.14 14.11 -5.93
N ALA A 305 14.38 12.79 -5.98
CA ALA A 305 13.72 11.89 -6.92
C ALA A 305 12.35 11.42 -6.42
N TYR A 306 12.23 11.08 -5.14
CA TYR A 306 11.10 10.36 -4.57
C TYR A 306 10.46 11.05 -3.37
N GLY A 307 10.98 12.19 -2.92
CA GLY A 307 10.53 12.87 -1.68
C GLY A 307 9.10 13.40 -1.72
N ARG A 308 8.46 13.42 -2.88
CA ARG A 308 7.04 13.77 -3.04
C ARG A 308 6.11 12.57 -2.88
N SER A 309 6.63 11.34 -2.98
CA SER A 309 5.85 10.12 -2.87
C SER A 309 5.80 9.62 -1.43
N ALA A 310 4.71 8.94 -1.08
CA ALA A 310 4.54 8.30 0.22
C ALA A 310 5.67 7.28 0.54
N MET A 311 6.38 6.73 -0.45
CA MET A 311 7.50 5.83 -0.19
C MET A 311 8.73 6.50 0.47
N ALA A 312 8.76 7.83 0.54
CA ALA A 312 9.89 8.56 1.11
C ALA A 312 9.96 8.52 2.64
N TRP A 313 8.88 8.14 3.34
CA TRP A 313 8.76 8.31 4.79
C TRP A 313 9.81 7.55 5.63
N ARG A 314 10.33 6.42 5.12
CA ARG A 314 11.42 5.66 5.74
C ARG A 314 12.82 6.06 5.27
N GLY A 315 12.91 6.89 4.23
CA GLY A 315 14.15 7.28 3.58
C GLY A 315 14.80 6.16 2.75
N VAL A 316 15.87 6.55 2.05
CA VAL A 316 16.58 5.70 1.07
C VAL A 316 17.11 4.39 1.64
N ARG A 317 17.45 4.39 2.94
CA ARG A 317 18.12 3.27 3.63
C ARG A 317 17.36 1.95 3.50
N THR A 318 16.04 2.02 3.65
CA THR A 318 15.14 0.87 3.58
C THR A 318 15.03 0.34 2.15
N LEU A 319 14.94 1.25 1.17
CA LEU A 319 14.86 0.88 -0.23
C LEU A 319 16.17 0.28 -0.75
N GLN A 320 17.33 0.76 -0.30
CA GLN A 320 18.63 0.17 -0.66
C GLN A 320 18.75 -1.30 -0.23
N ARG A 321 18.32 -1.61 1.01
CA ARG A 321 18.27 -2.98 1.50
C ARG A 321 17.36 -3.84 0.61
N ASN A 322 16.18 -3.34 0.28
CA ASN A 322 15.24 -4.07 -0.57
C ASN A 322 15.80 -4.23 -2.00
N ALA A 323 16.56 -3.26 -2.50
CA ALA A 323 17.21 -3.33 -3.81
C ALA A 323 18.27 -4.43 -3.87
N LEU A 324 19.07 -4.63 -2.81
CA LEU A 324 19.99 -5.77 -2.72
C LEU A 324 19.23 -7.10 -2.79
N VAL A 325 18.12 -7.22 -2.05
CA VAL A 325 17.27 -8.43 -2.09
C VAL A 325 16.67 -8.62 -3.49
N ALA A 326 16.22 -7.56 -4.14
CA ALA A 326 15.71 -7.61 -5.51
C ALA A 326 16.78 -8.10 -6.50
N LEU A 327 18.02 -7.61 -6.40
CA LEU A 327 19.14 -8.07 -7.23
C LEU A 327 19.45 -9.56 -7.02
N GLY A 328 19.44 -10.02 -5.76
CA GLY A 328 19.57 -11.44 -5.44
C GLY A 328 18.49 -12.30 -6.11
N ASN A 329 17.23 -11.84 -6.09
CA ASN A 329 16.12 -12.53 -6.75
C ASN A 329 16.18 -12.49 -8.29
N LEU A 330 16.80 -11.46 -8.87
CA LEU A 330 16.99 -11.37 -10.32
C LEU A 330 18.09 -12.32 -10.84
N ARG A 331 19.03 -12.73 -9.98
CA ARG A 331 20.11 -13.69 -10.29
C ARG A 331 20.91 -13.32 -11.55
N ARG A 332 21.22 -12.04 -11.70
CA ARG A 332 21.97 -11.48 -12.84
C ARG A 332 23.46 -11.44 -12.53
N PRO A 333 24.33 -12.21 -13.23
CA PRO A 333 25.77 -12.20 -12.95
C PRO A 333 26.41 -10.81 -13.05
N GLU A 334 25.91 -9.96 -13.94
CA GLU A 334 26.37 -8.57 -14.09
C GLU A 334 26.14 -7.70 -12.85
N ALA A 335 25.28 -8.13 -11.92
CA ALA A 335 25.05 -7.44 -10.65
C ALA A 335 26.12 -7.75 -9.58
N VAL A 336 26.92 -8.82 -9.73
CA VAL A 336 27.90 -9.25 -8.72
C VAL A 336 28.86 -8.12 -8.32
N PRO A 337 29.51 -7.39 -9.24
CA PRO A 337 30.43 -6.32 -8.85
C PRO A 337 29.74 -5.17 -8.11
N ILE A 338 28.47 -4.91 -8.42
CA ILE A 338 27.67 -3.86 -7.78
C ILE A 338 27.30 -4.27 -6.36
N VAL A 339 26.77 -5.49 -6.20
CA VAL A 339 26.33 -6.03 -4.90
C VAL A 339 27.52 -6.20 -3.95
N ALA A 340 28.67 -6.70 -4.44
CA ALA A 340 29.86 -6.95 -3.63
C ALA A 340 30.38 -5.71 -2.91
N ARG A 341 30.21 -4.50 -3.47
CA ARG A 341 30.59 -3.24 -2.80
C ARG A 341 29.88 -3.03 -1.47
N TYR A 342 28.68 -3.59 -1.29
CA TYR A 342 27.88 -3.41 -0.09
C TYR A 342 28.26 -4.38 1.04
N LEU A 343 29.12 -5.37 0.80
CA LEU A 343 29.73 -6.19 1.84
C LEU A 343 30.61 -5.38 2.80
N ALA A 344 31.11 -4.20 2.37
CA ALA A 344 31.92 -3.31 3.18
C ALA A 344 31.13 -2.10 3.74
N SER A 345 29.79 -2.13 3.69
CA SER A 345 28.99 -1.04 4.23
C SER A 345 29.13 -0.93 5.75
N ASP A 346 29.11 0.30 6.25
CA ASP A 346 28.96 0.63 7.68
C ASP A 346 27.67 0.08 8.31
N ARG A 347 26.70 -0.36 7.50
CA ARG A 347 25.38 -0.82 7.93
C ARG A 347 25.25 -2.33 7.82
N ALA A 348 25.02 -2.98 8.96
CA ALA A 348 24.90 -4.44 9.05
C ALA A 348 23.79 -5.00 8.14
N GLU A 349 22.65 -4.30 8.02
CA GLU A 349 21.54 -4.76 7.18
C GLU A 349 21.85 -4.73 5.68
N LEU A 350 22.74 -3.84 5.23
CA LEU A 350 23.20 -3.83 3.85
C LEU A 350 24.24 -4.93 3.61
N ARG A 351 25.17 -5.15 4.55
CA ARG A 351 26.14 -6.24 4.45
C ARG A 351 25.45 -7.61 4.40
N ALA A 352 24.51 -7.86 5.31
CA ALA A 352 23.71 -9.09 5.33
C ALA A 352 22.88 -9.28 4.05
N SER A 353 22.25 -8.22 3.54
CA SER A 353 21.46 -8.29 2.30
C SER A 353 22.33 -8.52 1.07
N ALA A 354 23.52 -7.92 1.04
CA ALA A 354 24.51 -8.11 -0.04
C ALA A 354 25.06 -9.53 -0.02
N ALA A 355 25.40 -10.07 1.15
CA ALA A 355 25.86 -11.43 1.32
C ALA A 355 24.82 -12.43 0.79
N TRP A 356 23.57 -12.29 1.24
CA TRP A 356 22.47 -13.11 0.75
C TRP A 356 22.27 -13.01 -0.76
N ALA A 357 22.29 -11.79 -1.31
CA ALA A 357 22.11 -11.56 -2.74
C ALA A 357 23.23 -12.22 -3.58
N LEU A 358 24.48 -12.12 -3.16
CA LEU A 358 25.60 -12.82 -3.80
C LEU A 358 25.48 -14.33 -3.70
N GLY A 359 24.99 -14.85 -2.57
CA GLY A 359 24.68 -16.26 -2.41
C GLY A 359 23.64 -16.74 -3.42
N GLU A 360 22.60 -15.95 -3.69
CA GLU A 360 21.55 -16.29 -4.67
C GLU A 360 21.99 -16.11 -6.12
N ILE A 361 22.83 -15.12 -6.43
CA ILE A 361 23.40 -14.91 -7.78
C ILE A 361 24.42 -16.02 -8.10
N GLY A 362 25.27 -16.38 -7.14
CA GLY A 362 26.30 -17.41 -7.30
C GLY A 362 27.45 -17.00 -8.21
N GLY A 363 28.26 -18.00 -8.60
CA GLY A 363 29.45 -17.83 -9.44
C GLY A 363 30.74 -17.61 -8.65
N ALA A 364 31.88 -17.82 -9.32
CA ALA A 364 33.19 -17.79 -8.68
C ALA A 364 33.52 -16.40 -8.09
N ASP A 365 33.10 -15.33 -8.76
CA ASP A 365 33.34 -13.96 -8.32
C ASP A 365 32.55 -13.62 -7.05
N ALA A 366 31.30 -14.06 -6.97
CA ALA A 366 30.47 -13.91 -5.77
C ALA A 366 31.06 -14.70 -4.60
N LEU A 367 31.50 -15.94 -4.84
CA LEU A 367 32.13 -16.78 -3.81
C LEU A 367 33.41 -16.14 -3.26
N ARG A 368 34.29 -15.63 -4.13
CA ARG A 368 35.51 -14.93 -3.70
C ARG A 368 35.20 -13.68 -2.87
N ALA A 369 34.20 -12.90 -3.27
CA ALA A 369 33.78 -11.72 -2.52
C ALA A 369 33.24 -12.09 -1.13
N LEU A 370 32.41 -13.14 -1.03
CA LEU A 370 31.87 -13.63 0.24
C LEU A 370 32.98 -14.15 1.18
N GLN A 371 33.92 -14.93 0.67
CA GLN A 371 35.04 -15.46 1.45
C GLN A 371 35.92 -14.33 2.02
N ALA A 372 36.21 -13.32 1.20
CA ALA A 372 36.96 -12.15 1.65
C ALA A 372 36.20 -11.37 2.73
N ALA A 373 34.89 -11.21 2.59
CA ALA A 373 34.06 -10.53 3.59
C ALA A 373 33.96 -11.32 4.91
N LEU A 374 33.83 -12.65 4.86
CA LEU A 374 33.76 -13.48 6.07
C LEU A 374 35.01 -13.33 6.94
N ALA A 375 36.19 -13.21 6.32
CA ALA A 375 37.45 -13.03 7.03
C ALA A 375 37.56 -11.70 7.79
N ALA A 376 36.77 -10.69 7.42
CA ALA A 376 36.81 -9.34 8.00
C ALA A 376 35.60 -9.01 8.89
N GLU A 377 34.45 -9.67 8.68
CA GLU A 377 33.20 -9.40 9.40
C GLU A 377 33.32 -9.69 10.90
N GLN A 378 32.74 -8.82 11.72
CA GLN A 378 32.76 -8.93 13.19
C GLN A 378 31.35 -9.07 13.78
N ASP A 379 30.31 -8.71 13.03
CA ASP A 379 28.92 -8.86 13.44
C ASP A 379 28.48 -10.33 13.29
N PRO A 380 28.12 -11.04 14.37
CA PRO A 380 27.79 -12.46 14.32
C PRO A 380 26.58 -12.77 13.42
N ASP A 381 25.59 -11.88 13.36
CA ASP A 381 24.42 -12.08 12.51
C ASP A 381 24.82 -11.97 11.04
N VAL A 382 25.73 -11.06 10.70
CA VAL A 382 26.25 -10.92 9.33
C VAL A 382 27.21 -12.04 8.96
N GLN A 383 28.06 -12.51 9.89
CA GLN A 383 28.92 -13.69 9.67
C GLN A 383 28.08 -14.90 9.26
N LYS A 384 27.03 -15.20 10.03
CA LYS A 384 26.10 -16.28 9.72
C LYS A 384 25.44 -16.10 8.35
N GLU A 385 25.06 -14.87 8.00
CA GLU A 385 24.50 -14.57 6.68
C GLU A 385 25.48 -14.85 5.54
N ILE A 386 26.76 -14.54 5.72
CA ILE A 386 27.83 -14.81 4.76
C ILE A 386 28.12 -16.31 4.64
N GLU A 387 28.22 -17.03 5.76
CA GLU A 387 28.43 -18.48 5.79
C GLU A 387 27.32 -19.23 5.02
N ASP A 388 26.07 -18.90 5.32
CA ASP A 388 24.92 -19.45 4.62
C ASP A 388 24.94 -19.10 3.13
N ALA A 389 25.37 -17.90 2.76
CA ALA A 389 25.47 -17.46 1.37
C ALA A 389 26.57 -18.21 0.61
N ILE A 390 27.73 -18.47 1.24
CA ILE A 390 28.80 -19.32 0.71
C ILE A 390 28.26 -20.72 0.44
N ALA A 391 27.59 -21.31 1.43
CA ALA A 391 26.99 -22.65 1.29
C ALA A 391 25.98 -22.71 0.13
N ASN A 392 25.18 -21.66 -0.08
CA ASN A 392 24.24 -21.57 -1.19
C ASN A 392 24.95 -21.42 -2.55
N ALA A 393 25.93 -20.51 -2.64
CA ALA A 393 26.70 -20.27 -3.87
C ALA A 393 27.49 -21.51 -4.32
N SER A 394 28.05 -22.27 -3.37
CA SER A 394 28.78 -23.51 -3.67
C SER A 394 27.87 -24.63 -4.20
N ARG A 395 26.60 -24.68 -3.81
CA ARG A 395 25.62 -25.66 -4.33
C ARG A 395 25.16 -25.32 -5.75
N GLY A 396 25.03 -24.03 -6.07
CA GLY A 396 24.60 -23.57 -7.40
C GLY A 396 25.64 -23.79 -8.51
N GLY A 397 26.90 -24.06 -8.18
CA GLY A 397 27.96 -24.38 -9.16
C GLY A 397 27.91 -25.79 -9.74
N HIS A 398 26.96 -26.63 -9.35
CA HIS A 398 26.86 -28.04 -9.76
C HIS A 398 25.63 -28.37 -10.62
N ASP A 399 24.70 -27.43 -10.83
CA ASP A 399 23.42 -27.72 -11.48
C ASP A 399 23.24 -26.93 -12.80
N GLY A 400 24.24 -27.06 -13.68
CA GLY A 400 24.25 -26.48 -15.03
C GLY A 400 23.35 -27.21 -16.04
N SER A 401 22.35 -27.97 -15.60
CA SER A 401 21.42 -28.66 -16.49
C SER A 401 20.15 -29.06 -15.75
N GLU A 402 19.17 -28.16 -15.66
CA GLU A 402 17.74 -28.47 -15.78
C GLU A 402 16.93 -27.18 -15.54
N GLU A 403 16.53 -26.54 -16.64
CA GLU A 403 15.48 -25.53 -16.62
C GLU A 403 14.19 -26.17 -16.08
N ARG A 404 13.89 -25.95 -14.80
CA ARG A 404 12.52 -26.14 -14.31
C ARG A 404 11.66 -24.98 -14.80
N GLU A 405 10.99 -25.21 -15.92
CA GLU A 405 9.86 -24.40 -16.37
C GLU A 405 8.86 -24.23 -15.22
N GLN A 406 8.63 -22.99 -14.80
CA GLN A 406 7.46 -22.65 -13.99
C GLN A 406 6.22 -22.74 -14.89
N PRO A 407 5.10 -23.29 -14.42
CA PRO A 407 3.90 -23.38 -15.25
C PRO A 407 3.41 -21.97 -15.55
N GLY A 408 3.49 -21.60 -16.84
CA GLY A 408 2.90 -20.38 -17.36
C GLY A 408 1.40 -20.36 -17.06
N LEU A 409 0.95 -19.27 -16.45
CA LEU A 409 -0.45 -18.89 -16.42
C LEU A 409 -0.89 -18.65 -17.87
N GLY A 410 -1.38 -19.71 -18.53
CA GLY A 410 -1.89 -19.66 -19.88
C GLY A 410 -3.10 -18.73 -19.95
N HIS A 411 -2.91 -17.58 -20.60
CA HIS A 411 -3.97 -16.90 -21.31
C HIS A 411 -4.50 -17.89 -22.37
N ARG A 412 -5.76 -18.29 -22.24
CA ARG A 412 -6.48 -18.89 -23.37
C ARG A 412 -7.14 -17.75 -24.12
N ASP A 413 -6.54 -17.40 -25.26
CA ASP A 413 -7.19 -16.62 -26.29
C ASP A 413 -8.40 -17.42 -26.81
N GLY A 414 -9.57 -16.81 -26.72
CA GLY A 414 -10.80 -17.34 -27.28
C GLY A 414 -10.96 -16.84 -28.71
N GLU A 415 -10.62 -17.68 -29.68
CA GLU A 415 -11.03 -17.49 -31.08
C GLU A 415 -12.20 -18.40 -31.44
N HIS A 416 -13.01 -17.86 -32.33
CA HIS A 416 -14.26 -18.37 -32.88
C HIS A 416 -14.21 -19.81 -33.44
N ALA A 417 -15.29 -20.55 -33.17
CA ALA A 417 -15.86 -21.46 -34.15
C ALA A 417 -17.38 -21.55 -33.95
N GLY A 418 -18.13 -21.03 -34.93
CA GLY A 418 -19.55 -21.30 -35.06
C GLY A 418 -19.79 -22.72 -35.58
N GLY A 419 -20.99 -23.25 -35.32
CA GLY A 419 -21.43 -24.49 -35.95
C GLY A 419 -22.53 -25.23 -35.20
N GLY A 420 -23.78 -24.81 -35.43
CA GLY A 420 -24.92 -25.67 -35.74
C GLY A 420 -25.21 -26.97 -34.97
N HIS A 421 -26.47 -27.03 -34.51
CA HIS A 421 -27.46 -28.11 -34.70
C HIS A 421 -27.85 -29.02 -33.50
N VAL A 422 -29.05 -28.69 -32.97
CA VAL A 422 -30.25 -29.56 -32.74
C VAL A 422 -30.14 -30.82 -31.86
N ALA A 423 -30.89 -30.82 -30.75
CA ALA A 423 -32.01 -31.75 -30.46
C ALA A 423 -32.67 -31.38 -29.12
N ARG A 424 -33.87 -30.79 -29.11
CA ARG A 424 -35.14 -31.45 -28.71
C ARG A 424 -35.04 -32.42 -27.52
N ARG A 425 -35.42 -31.97 -26.33
CA ARG A 425 -36.68 -32.31 -25.65
C ARG A 425 -36.92 -31.39 -24.46
#